data_AF-W0RQ17-F1
#
_entry.id   AF-W0RQ17-F1
#
_cell.length_a   1.000
_cell.length_b   1.000
_cell.length_c   1.000
_cell.angle_alpha   90.00
_cell.angle_beta   90.00
_cell.angle_gamma   90.00
#
_symmetry.space_group_name_H-M   'P 1'
#
loop_
_entity.id
_entity.type
_entity.pdbx_description
1 polymer ?
#
loop_
_entity_poly.entity_id
_entity_poly.type
_entity_poly.pdbx_seq_one_letter_code
_entity_poly.pdbx_strand_id
1 'polypeptide(L)'
;MSMTRLRDTMTHAGTHAGTRAALLAALLGAAARSGAQGTAVDSGPTPSRADTSRACPYVRCALGIAPVWNGLAVVRGSSGAHVATLGFFRARPLPPLFAAHDSAAHYAARAVRVRRQASALTDGGALLLAVGGVRALAAGRLDRGGSIVLGAGAAAFAVSVPLQFAADGHLSRAVWWYNATLR
;
A
#
# COMPACT_ATOMS: atom_id res chain seq x y z
N MET A 1 -54.36 -0.34 59.45
CA MET A 1 -52.88 -0.36 59.45
C MET A 1 -52.42 -0.66 58.03
N SER A 2 -51.81 0.33 57.38
CA SER A 2 -51.43 0.38 55.96
C SER A 2 -50.03 0.96 55.84
N MET A 3 -49.32 0.64 54.74
CA MET A 3 -47.97 1.02 54.27
C MET A 3 -47.15 -0.26 54.02
N THR A 4 -46.96 -0.80 52.81
CA THR A 4 -46.77 -0.22 51.45
C THR A 4 -45.60 0.76 51.38
N ARG A 5 -44.51 0.30 50.77
CA ARG A 5 -43.37 1.01 50.12
C ARG A 5 -42.02 0.60 50.72
N LEU A 6 -41.27 -0.21 49.96
CA LEU A 6 -39.85 0.04 49.69
C LEU A 6 -39.39 -0.86 48.51
N ARG A 7 -40.13 -0.77 47.40
CA ARG A 7 -39.57 -1.00 46.06
C ARG A 7 -39.21 0.40 45.58
N ASP A 8 -37.92 0.67 45.41
CA ASP A 8 -37.34 1.68 44.51
C ASP A 8 -35.96 2.06 45.01
N THR A 9 -34.91 1.37 44.54
CA THR A 9 -33.60 2.00 44.30
C THR A 9 -32.68 1.05 43.55
N MET A 10 -32.02 1.61 42.53
CA MET A 10 -30.87 1.08 41.77
C MET A 10 -31.16 0.26 40.52
N THR A 11 -31.99 0.81 39.63
CA THR A 11 -31.87 0.60 38.17
C THR A 11 -31.45 1.90 37.50
N HIS A 12 -30.17 2.30 37.58
CA HIS A 12 -29.64 3.31 36.66
C HIS A 12 -28.11 3.31 36.52
N ALA A 13 -27.69 3.64 35.29
CA ALA A 13 -26.36 4.03 34.84
C ALA A 13 -25.36 2.90 34.48
N GLY A 14 -25.40 2.51 33.21
CA GLY A 14 -24.32 1.77 32.55
C GLY A 14 -24.37 1.74 31.02
N THR A 15 -25.17 2.60 30.38
CA THR A 15 -25.31 2.71 28.92
C THR A 15 -24.22 3.58 28.30
N HIS A 16 -22.96 3.11 28.33
CA HIS A 16 -21.86 3.68 27.55
C HIS A 16 -21.08 2.63 26.73
N ALA A 17 -21.75 1.55 26.31
CA ALA A 17 -21.16 0.51 25.46
C ALA A 17 -21.40 0.72 23.94
N GLY A 18 -22.09 1.79 23.54
CA GLY A 18 -22.63 1.92 22.16
C GLY A 18 -21.85 2.83 21.19
N THR A 19 -20.81 3.55 21.62
CA THR A 19 -20.29 4.71 20.85
C THR A 19 -18.80 4.61 20.53
N ARG A 20 -18.28 3.41 20.22
CA ARG A 20 -16.90 3.25 19.71
C ARG A 20 -16.77 2.41 18.43
N ALA A 21 -17.83 1.74 18.00
CA ALA A 21 -17.80 0.91 16.79
C ALA A 21 -17.96 1.70 15.47
N ALA A 22 -18.44 2.95 15.52
CA ALA A 22 -18.71 3.73 14.30
C ALA A 22 -17.48 4.44 13.70
N LEU A 23 -16.36 4.53 14.44
CA LEU A 23 -15.20 5.31 13.99
C LEU A 23 -14.22 4.54 13.10
N LEU A 24 -14.30 3.20 13.04
CA LEU A 24 -13.44 2.39 12.16
C LEU A 24 -13.92 2.35 10.70
N ALA A 25 -15.19 2.64 10.41
CA ALA A 25 -15.71 2.65 9.04
C ALA A 25 -15.39 3.95 8.27
N ALA A 26 -15.04 5.04 8.97
CA ALA A 26 -14.82 6.35 8.35
C ALA A 26 -13.42 6.52 7.72
N LEU A 27 -12.44 5.67 8.05
CA LEU A 27 -11.06 5.80 7.55
C LEU A 27 -10.79 5.06 6.22
N LEU A 28 -11.74 4.28 5.72
CA LEU A 28 -11.61 3.53 4.45
C LEU A 28 -12.14 4.29 3.21
N GLY A 29 -12.70 5.49 3.37
CA GLY A 29 -13.44 6.20 2.30
C GLY A 29 -12.72 7.34 1.55
N ALA A 30 -11.52 7.76 1.94
CA ALA A 30 -10.95 9.05 1.51
C ALA A 30 -9.76 8.97 0.52
N ALA A 31 -9.75 8.02 -0.42
CA ALA A 31 -8.68 7.91 -1.42
C ALA A 31 -9.15 8.03 -2.89
N ALA A 32 -10.27 8.70 -3.12
CA ALA A 32 -10.74 9.03 -4.47
C ALA A 32 -10.78 10.54 -4.66
N ARG A 33 -10.11 10.99 -5.74
CA ARG A 33 -10.11 12.33 -6.34
C ARG A 33 -8.99 13.27 -5.88
N SER A 34 -8.02 13.50 -6.78
CA SER A 34 -7.89 14.76 -7.55
C SER A 34 -6.45 14.93 -8.04
N GLY A 35 -6.28 15.36 -9.30
CA GLY A 35 -5.01 15.89 -9.77
C GLY A 35 -4.61 15.50 -11.18
N ALA A 36 -5.48 15.71 -12.17
CA ALA A 36 -5.05 15.90 -13.55
C ALA A 36 -4.84 17.40 -13.76
N GLN A 37 -3.58 17.85 -13.80
CA GLN A 37 -3.20 19.14 -14.34
C GLN A 37 -2.26 18.87 -15.50
N GLY A 38 -2.79 19.09 -16.71
CA GLY A 38 -2.01 19.12 -17.93
C GLY A 38 -1.29 20.47 -18.03
N THR A 39 0.04 20.42 -18.04
CA THR A 39 0.87 21.53 -18.47
C THR A 39 1.21 21.31 -19.95
N ALA A 40 0.73 22.22 -20.80
CA ALA A 40 1.19 22.34 -22.18
C ALA A 40 2.69 22.67 -22.18
N VAL A 41 3.48 21.87 -22.90
CA VAL A 41 4.92 22.08 -23.04
C VAL A 41 5.18 22.81 -24.35
N ASP A 42 5.90 23.91 -24.20
CA ASP A 42 6.44 24.80 -25.20
C ASP A 42 7.28 24.04 -26.25
N SER A 43 6.98 24.27 -27.53
CA SER A 43 7.64 23.61 -28.67
C SER A 43 8.87 24.41 -29.09
N GLY A 44 9.97 24.21 -28.37
CA GLY A 44 11.30 24.68 -28.78
C GLY A 44 11.78 24.00 -30.07
N PRO A 45 12.74 24.61 -30.79
CA PRO A 45 13.21 24.15 -32.10
C PRO A 45 13.67 22.69 -32.06
N THR A 46 13.06 21.89 -32.94
CA THR A 46 13.24 20.45 -33.11
C THR A 46 14.70 20.12 -33.43
N PRO A 47 15.47 19.47 -32.52
CA PRO A 47 16.74 18.90 -32.89
C PRO A 47 16.53 17.87 -34.02
N SER A 48 17.36 17.96 -35.04
CA SER A 48 17.32 17.13 -36.24
C SER A 48 17.15 15.64 -35.90
N ARG A 49 16.13 15.03 -36.49
CA ARG A 49 15.67 13.63 -36.32
C ARG A 49 16.75 12.58 -36.66
N ALA A 50 17.91 13.00 -37.18
CA ALA A 50 18.98 12.14 -37.66
C ALA A 50 19.98 11.69 -36.57
N ASP A 51 19.98 12.31 -35.38
CA ASP A 51 20.85 11.89 -34.25
C ASP A 51 20.10 11.17 -33.11
N THR A 52 18.76 11.15 -33.15
CA THR A 52 17.88 10.51 -32.15
C THR A 52 17.73 8.99 -32.28
N SER A 53 18.36 8.39 -33.29
CA SER A 53 18.29 6.94 -33.56
C SER A 53 19.44 6.15 -32.96
N ARG A 54 20.18 6.68 -31.99
CA ARG A 54 20.80 5.78 -30.99
C ARG A 54 19.69 5.31 -30.06
N ALA A 55 18.90 4.36 -30.57
CA ALA A 55 18.12 3.46 -29.74
C ALA A 55 18.99 3.08 -28.56
N CYS A 56 18.54 3.41 -27.35
CA CYS A 56 19.37 3.25 -26.17
C CYS A 56 19.80 1.78 -26.11
N PRO A 57 21.12 1.48 -26.10
CA PRO A 57 21.58 0.10 -26.12
C PRO A 57 20.92 -0.66 -24.98
N TYR A 58 20.46 -1.89 -25.25
CA TYR A 58 19.76 -2.72 -24.26
C TYR A 58 20.49 -2.73 -22.90
N VAL A 59 21.82 -2.86 -22.92
CA VAL A 59 22.67 -2.86 -21.71
C VAL A 59 22.55 -1.59 -20.86
N ARG A 60 22.20 -0.44 -21.44
CA ARG A 60 22.02 0.84 -20.73
C ARG A 60 20.57 1.12 -20.35
N CYS A 61 19.60 0.58 -21.08
CA CYS A 61 18.18 0.93 -20.89
C CYS A 61 17.28 -0.18 -20.39
N ALA A 62 17.72 -1.44 -20.40
CA ALA A 62 16.96 -2.52 -19.80
C ALA A 62 16.69 -2.21 -18.31
N LEU A 63 15.47 -2.47 -17.88
CA LEU A 63 15.10 -2.37 -16.48
C LEU A 63 15.38 -3.69 -15.77
N GLY A 64 15.82 -3.59 -14.53
CA GLY A 64 15.97 -4.69 -13.60
C GLY A 64 15.16 -4.46 -12.33
N ILE A 65 15.08 -5.48 -11.51
CA ILE A 65 14.47 -5.42 -10.18
C ILE A 65 15.54 -5.86 -9.18
N ALA A 66 15.76 -5.04 -8.15
CA ALA A 66 16.68 -5.33 -7.06
C ALA A 66 15.94 -5.30 -5.72
N PRO A 67 16.23 -6.24 -4.80
CA PRO A 67 15.67 -6.16 -3.45
C PRO A 67 16.25 -4.95 -2.72
N VAL A 68 15.40 -4.27 -1.97
CA VAL A 68 15.79 -3.22 -1.00
C VAL A 68 15.10 -3.49 0.33
N TRP A 69 15.64 -2.94 1.42
CA TRP A 69 15.15 -3.23 2.77
C TRP A 69 13.64 -2.98 2.95
N ASN A 70 13.06 -2.05 2.18
CA ASN A 70 11.65 -1.68 2.25
C ASN A 70 10.82 -2.11 1.04
N GLY A 71 11.30 -2.98 0.15
CA GLY A 71 10.54 -3.36 -1.05
C GLY A 71 11.40 -3.81 -2.22
N LEU A 72 10.94 -3.46 -3.42
CA LEU A 72 11.67 -3.72 -4.67
C LEU A 72 12.02 -2.41 -5.36
N ALA A 73 13.30 -2.23 -5.68
CA ALA A 73 13.75 -1.15 -6.53
C ALA A 73 13.69 -1.56 -8.00
N VAL A 74 13.14 -0.68 -8.84
CA VAL A 74 13.33 -0.73 -10.29
C VAL A 74 14.64 -0.01 -10.58
N VAL A 75 15.57 -0.72 -11.20
CA VAL A 75 16.90 -0.22 -11.58
C VAL A 75 17.04 -0.19 -13.10
N ARG A 76 17.96 0.63 -13.62
CA ARG A 76 18.20 0.76 -15.07
C ARG A 76 19.64 0.41 -15.42
N GLY A 77 19.76 -0.36 -16.50
CA GLY A 77 21.01 -0.71 -17.16
C GLY A 77 21.96 -1.51 -16.27
N SER A 78 23.17 -1.71 -16.78
CA SER A 78 24.24 -2.41 -16.06
C SER A 78 24.77 -1.66 -14.84
N SER A 79 24.56 -0.34 -14.77
CA SER A 79 24.96 0.47 -13.60
C SER A 79 24.05 0.26 -12.39
N GLY A 80 22.88 -0.36 -12.57
CA GLY A 80 21.90 -0.51 -11.49
C GLY A 80 21.34 0.83 -11.02
N ALA A 81 21.33 1.86 -11.87
CA ALA A 81 20.84 3.19 -11.52
C ALA A 81 19.38 3.11 -11.03
N HIS A 82 19.13 3.58 -9.81
CA HIS A 82 17.80 3.57 -9.22
C HIS A 82 16.83 4.45 -10.02
N VAL A 83 15.65 3.90 -10.33
CA VAL A 83 14.58 4.61 -11.05
C VAL A 83 13.37 4.82 -10.15
N ALA A 84 12.97 3.78 -9.42
CA ALA A 84 11.77 3.80 -8.59
C ALA A 84 11.83 2.72 -7.50
N THR A 85 11.01 2.86 -6.45
CA THR A 85 10.82 1.82 -5.44
C THR A 85 9.34 1.48 -5.28
N LEU A 86 9.02 0.20 -5.37
CA LEU A 86 7.73 -0.35 -4.98
C LEU A 86 7.83 -0.87 -3.54
N GLY A 87 7.56 0.01 -2.58
CA GLY A 87 7.72 -0.27 -1.15
C GLY A 87 6.67 -1.23 -0.58
N PHE A 88 7.05 -2.03 0.41
CA PHE A 88 6.18 -2.89 1.24
C PHE A 88 5.26 -2.06 2.14
N PHE A 89 5.80 -0.97 2.69
CA PHE A 89 5.07 0.02 3.49
C PHE A 89 4.71 1.22 2.60
N ARG A 90 3.49 1.76 2.73
CA ARG A 90 3.03 2.97 2.01
C ARG A 90 3.45 3.03 0.53
N ALA A 91 2.87 2.17 -0.29
CA ALA A 91 3.22 2.02 -1.70
C ALA A 91 3.03 3.32 -2.50
N ARG A 92 4.14 3.86 -3.04
CA ARG A 92 4.14 5.03 -3.92
C ARG A 92 3.82 4.61 -5.37
N PRO A 93 3.20 5.50 -6.16
CA PRO A 93 3.08 5.26 -7.60
C PRO A 93 4.46 5.17 -8.23
N LEU A 94 4.60 4.30 -9.23
CA LEU A 94 5.79 4.25 -10.07
C LEU A 94 5.79 5.48 -11.00
N PRO A 95 6.97 6.02 -11.34
CA PRO A 95 7.09 7.05 -12.38
C PRO A 95 6.45 6.56 -13.69
N PRO A 96 6.07 7.47 -14.62
CA PRO A 96 5.42 7.11 -15.88
C PRO A 96 6.34 6.39 -16.89
N LEU A 97 7.37 5.69 -16.41
CA LEU A 97 8.35 4.97 -17.21
C LEU A 97 7.73 3.83 -18.05
N PHE A 98 6.61 3.27 -17.59
CA PHE A 98 5.90 2.20 -18.30
C PHE A 98 4.80 2.74 -19.23
N ALA A 99 4.51 4.04 -19.21
CA ALA A 99 3.36 4.63 -19.91
C ALA A 99 3.48 4.56 -21.44
N ALA A 100 4.70 4.43 -21.98
CA ALA A 100 4.93 4.32 -23.41
C ALA A 100 4.50 2.97 -24.02
N HIS A 101 4.21 1.96 -23.19
CA HIS A 101 3.90 0.61 -23.65
C HIS A 101 2.68 0.06 -22.91
N ASP A 102 1.55 -0.13 -23.61
CA ASP A 102 0.26 -0.49 -23.02
C ASP A 102 0.33 -1.72 -22.09
N SER A 103 1.00 -2.79 -22.53
CA SER A 103 1.18 -4.01 -21.72
C SER A 103 1.99 -3.73 -20.46
N ALA A 104 3.11 -2.99 -20.58
CA ALA A 104 3.94 -2.67 -19.43
C ALA A 104 3.21 -1.75 -18.45
N ALA A 105 2.51 -0.74 -18.96
CA ALA A 105 1.66 0.17 -18.18
C ALA A 105 0.56 -0.59 -17.42
N HIS A 106 -0.12 -1.53 -18.08
CA HIS A 106 -1.18 -2.34 -17.48
C HIS A 106 -0.66 -3.14 -16.27
N TYR A 107 0.45 -3.86 -16.44
CA TYR A 107 1.04 -4.67 -15.37
C TYR A 107 1.63 -3.81 -14.26
N ALA A 108 2.26 -2.67 -14.58
CA ALA A 108 2.76 -1.72 -13.58
C ALA A 108 1.64 -1.14 -12.71
N ALA A 109 0.53 -0.73 -13.34
CA ALA A 109 -0.64 -0.23 -12.62
C ALA A 109 -1.25 -1.30 -11.71
N ARG A 110 -1.29 -2.56 -12.19
CA ARG A 110 -1.76 -3.70 -11.38
C ARG A 110 -0.82 -3.99 -10.20
N ALA A 111 0.50 -3.94 -10.40
CA ALA A 111 1.48 -4.10 -9.34
C ALA A 111 1.30 -3.04 -8.24
N VAL A 112 1.16 -1.77 -8.62
CA VAL A 112 0.93 -0.66 -7.67
C VAL A 112 -0.38 -0.85 -6.89
N ARG A 113 -1.48 -1.23 -7.58
CA ARG A 113 -2.78 -1.44 -6.91
C ARG A 113 -2.73 -2.57 -5.89
N VAL A 114 -2.18 -3.73 -6.26
CA VAL A 114 -2.03 -4.87 -5.36
C VAL A 114 -1.09 -4.52 -4.20
N ARG A 115 0.02 -3.82 -4.49
CA ARG A 115 0.94 -3.38 -3.43
C ARG A 115 0.27 -2.42 -2.45
N ARG A 116 -0.56 -1.47 -2.91
CA ARG A 116 -1.28 -0.56 -2.01
C ARG A 116 -2.18 -1.32 -1.04
N GLN A 117 -2.92 -2.31 -1.54
CA GLN A 117 -3.76 -3.16 -0.71
C GLN A 117 -2.92 -3.94 0.31
N ALA A 118 -1.83 -4.56 -0.15
CA ALA A 118 -0.90 -5.27 0.72
C ALA A 118 -0.32 -4.35 1.80
N SER A 119 0.16 -3.17 1.41
CA SER A 119 0.75 -2.19 2.33
C SER A 119 -0.25 -1.68 3.36
N ALA A 120 -1.52 -1.49 2.99
CA ALA A 120 -2.56 -1.10 3.94
C ALA A 120 -2.80 -2.19 5.00
N LEU A 121 -2.80 -3.47 4.59
CA LEU A 121 -2.92 -4.60 5.50
C LEU A 121 -1.68 -4.77 6.39
N THR A 122 -0.48 -4.59 5.83
CA THR A 122 0.78 -4.63 6.60
C THR A 122 0.84 -3.49 7.62
N ASP A 123 0.60 -2.25 7.18
CA ASP A 123 0.63 -1.05 8.03
C ASP A 123 -0.44 -1.14 9.14
N GLY A 124 -1.68 -1.50 8.76
CA GLY A 124 -2.79 -1.66 9.70
C GLY A 124 -2.59 -2.84 10.65
N GLY A 125 -2.11 -3.97 10.14
CA GLY A 125 -1.80 -5.15 10.94
C GLY A 125 -0.71 -4.89 11.98
N ALA A 126 0.38 -4.23 11.57
CA ALA A 126 1.45 -3.83 12.46
C ALA A 126 0.97 -2.85 13.55
N LEU A 127 0.12 -1.88 13.19
CA LEU A 127 -0.47 -0.95 14.16
C LEU A 127 -1.35 -1.67 15.18
N LEU A 128 -2.21 -2.60 14.75
CA LEU A 128 -3.06 -3.38 15.66
C LEU A 128 -2.22 -4.27 16.58
N LEU A 129 -1.19 -4.91 16.06
CA LEU A 129 -0.24 -5.68 16.86
C LEU A 129 0.42 -4.82 17.93
N ALA A 130 0.89 -3.62 17.57
CA ALA A 130 1.49 -2.69 18.53
C ALA A 130 0.50 -2.25 19.61
N VAL A 131 -0.73 -1.87 19.24
CA VAL A 131 -1.78 -1.45 20.18
C VAL A 131 -2.17 -2.60 21.13
N GLY A 132 -2.38 -3.80 20.58
CA GLY A 132 -2.71 -4.98 21.37
C GLY A 132 -1.58 -5.37 22.33
N GLY A 133 -0.34 -5.29 21.86
CA GLY A 133 0.86 -5.56 22.67
C GLY A 133 1.02 -4.57 23.83
N VAL A 134 0.90 -3.27 23.56
CA VAL A 134 0.97 -2.23 24.60
C VAL A 134 -0.14 -2.41 25.65
N ARG A 135 -1.38 -2.72 25.24
CA ARG A 135 -2.47 -3.00 26.20
C ARG A 135 -2.19 -4.23 27.05
N ALA A 136 -1.70 -5.31 26.45
CA ALA A 136 -1.37 -6.54 27.17
C ALA A 136 -0.26 -6.32 28.19
N LEU A 137 0.79 -5.57 27.81
CA LEU A 137 1.88 -5.20 28.71
C LEU A 137 1.40 -4.32 29.85
N ALA A 138 0.61 -3.28 29.56
CA ALA A 138 0.09 -2.36 30.58
C ALA A 138 -0.85 -3.05 31.59
N ALA A 139 -1.63 -4.04 31.14
CA ALA A 139 -2.53 -4.79 32.00
C ALA A 139 -1.86 -5.99 32.71
N GLY A 140 -0.64 -6.36 32.31
CA GLY A 140 0.04 -7.57 32.77
C GLY A 140 -0.66 -8.88 32.37
N ARG A 141 -1.68 -8.82 31.50
CA ARG A 141 -2.44 -9.97 31.00
C ARG A 141 -3.09 -9.64 29.67
N LEU A 142 -3.35 -10.67 28.87
CA LEU A 142 -4.10 -10.55 27.63
C LEU A 142 -5.60 -10.73 27.91
N ASP A 143 -6.34 -9.62 27.95
CA ASP A 143 -7.80 -9.66 28.07
C ASP A 143 -8.47 -9.98 26.71
N ARG A 144 -9.77 -10.29 26.71
CA ARG A 144 -10.50 -10.65 25.48
C ARG A 144 -10.38 -9.58 24.40
N GLY A 145 -10.40 -8.30 24.80
CA GLY A 145 -10.23 -7.18 23.88
C GLY A 145 -8.84 -7.16 23.24
N GLY A 146 -7.79 -7.32 24.04
CA GLY A 146 -6.41 -7.44 23.58
C GLY A 146 -6.21 -8.62 22.64
N SER A 147 -6.76 -9.79 22.96
CA SER A 147 -6.72 -10.99 22.10
C SER A 147 -7.34 -10.74 20.73
N ILE A 148 -8.50 -10.06 20.69
CA ILE A 148 -9.18 -9.73 19.41
C ILE A 148 -8.33 -8.76 18.59
N VAL A 149 -7.79 -7.71 19.21
CA VAL A 149 -6.95 -6.71 18.53
C VAL A 149 -5.67 -7.34 17.98
N LEU A 150 -4.96 -8.13 18.79
CA LEU A 150 -3.76 -8.84 18.36
C LEU A 150 -4.08 -9.85 17.24
N GLY A 151 -5.14 -10.64 17.40
CA GLY A 151 -5.56 -11.63 16.41
C GLY A 151 -5.91 -10.99 15.07
N ALA A 152 -6.66 -9.88 15.07
CA ALA A 152 -6.97 -9.11 13.87
C ALA A 152 -5.70 -8.53 13.22
N GLY A 153 -4.77 -8.00 14.02
CA GLY A 153 -3.49 -7.50 13.52
C GLY A 153 -2.64 -8.58 12.86
N ALA A 154 -2.52 -9.73 13.51
CA ALA A 154 -1.80 -10.90 12.99
C ALA A 154 -2.43 -11.42 11.69
N ALA A 155 -3.77 -11.53 11.64
CA ALA A 155 -4.49 -11.98 10.46
C ALA A 155 -4.29 -11.02 9.27
N ALA A 156 -4.42 -9.71 9.49
CA ALA A 156 -4.18 -8.70 8.45
C ALA A 156 -2.74 -8.78 7.93
N PHE A 157 -1.76 -8.91 8.83
CA PHE A 157 -0.35 -9.06 8.46
C PHE A 157 -0.11 -10.33 7.63
N ALA A 158 -0.67 -11.47 8.04
CA ALA A 158 -0.54 -12.74 7.34
C ALA A 158 -1.14 -12.68 5.92
N VAL A 159 -2.33 -12.10 5.75
CA VAL A 159 -2.98 -11.93 4.44
C VAL A 159 -2.20 -10.97 3.53
N SER A 160 -1.45 -10.02 4.11
CA SER A 160 -0.64 -9.10 3.31
C SER A 160 0.47 -9.81 2.52
N VAL A 161 1.05 -10.89 3.05
CA VAL A 161 2.19 -11.60 2.46
C VAL A 161 1.92 -12.13 1.03
N PRO A 162 0.87 -12.93 0.77
CA PRO A 162 0.59 -13.40 -0.59
C PRO A 162 0.27 -12.24 -1.56
N LEU A 163 -0.34 -11.16 -1.08
CA LEU A 163 -0.57 -9.97 -1.92
C LEU A 163 0.74 -9.27 -2.26
N GLN A 164 1.72 -9.26 -1.35
CA GLN A 164 3.05 -8.72 -1.64
C GLN A 164 3.74 -9.48 -2.78
N PHE A 165 3.70 -10.81 -2.76
CA PHE A 165 4.25 -11.64 -3.85
C PHE A 165 3.49 -11.47 -5.16
N ALA A 166 2.17 -11.29 -5.12
CA ALA A 166 1.37 -11.01 -6.31
C ALA A 166 1.76 -9.67 -6.95
N ALA A 167 2.05 -8.65 -6.15
CA ALA A 167 2.58 -7.38 -6.64
C ALA A 167 3.96 -7.54 -7.30
N ASP A 168 4.85 -8.34 -6.72
CA ASP A 168 6.18 -8.66 -7.29
C ASP A 168 6.04 -9.32 -8.66
N GLY A 169 5.16 -10.30 -8.78
CA GLY A 169 4.88 -10.99 -10.05
C GLY A 169 4.37 -10.04 -11.14
N HIS A 170 3.52 -9.07 -10.78
CA HIS A 170 3.06 -8.06 -11.73
C HIS A 170 4.17 -7.07 -12.14
N LEU A 171 5.03 -6.66 -11.21
CA LEU A 171 6.16 -5.78 -11.51
C LEU A 171 7.16 -6.47 -12.45
N SER A 172 7.48 -7.74 -12.20
CA SER A 172 8.34 -8.54 -13.08
C SER A 172 7.79 -8.65 -14.50
N ARG A 173 6.48 -8.83 -14.66
CA ARG A 173 5.83 -8.82 -15.99
C ARG A 173 5.90 -7.45 -16.66
N ALA A 174 5.72 -6.36 -15.90
CA ALA A 174 5.84 -5.01 -16.44
C ALA A 174 7.26 -4.73 -16.97
N VAL A 175 8.29 -5.11 -16.21
CA VAL A 175 9.70 -5.01 -16.61
C VAL A 175 9.99 -5.88 -17.82
N TRP A 176 9.47 -7.11 -17.88
CA TRP A 176 9.62 -7.98 -19.03
C TRP A 176 9.06 -7.36 -20.31
N TRP A 177 7.81 -6.86 -20.26
CA TRP A 177 7.18 -6.21 -21.41
C TRP A 177 7.93 -4.95 -21.84
N TYR A 178 8.44 -4.16 -20.90
CA TYR A 178 9.28 -3.01 -21.21
C TYR A 178 10.61 -3.43 -21.88
N ASN A 179 11.29 -4.46 -21.38
CA ASN A 179 12.55 -4.91 -21.95
C ASN A 179 12.38 -5.58 -23.32
N ALA A 180 11.21 -6.17 -23.59
CA ALA A 180 10.89 -6.78 -24.87
C ALA A 180 10.80 -5.74 -26.01
N THR A 181 10.48 -4.48 -25.72
CA THR A 181 10.42 -3.41 -26.75
C THR A 181 11.79 -2.81 -27.06
N LEU A 182 12.83 -3.17 -26.31
CA LEU A 182 14.21 -2.72 -26.51
C LEU A 182 15.03 -3.65 -27.41
N ARG A 183 14.43 -4.74 -27.90
CA ARG A 183 15.04 -5.70 -28.83
C ARG A 183 14.57 -5.39 -30.25
#